data_AF-A0AAV9QD52-F1
#
_entry.id   AF-A0AAV9QD52-F1
#
_cell.length_a   1.000
_cell.length_b   1.000
_cell.length_c   1.000
_cell.angle_alpha   90.00
_cell.angle_beta   90.00
_cell.angle_gamma   90.00
#
_symmetry.space_group_name_H-M   'P 1'
#
loop_
_entity.id
_entity.type
_entity.pdbx_description
1 polymer ?
#
loop_
_entity_poly.entity_id
_entity_poly.type
_entity_poly.pdbx_seq_one_letter_code
_entity_poly.pdbx_strand_id
1 'polypeptide(L)'
;MNVQTRDPSLRGELSFEYGGKKVHLIDTPGFNDSHRSESDVLEEICYWLSTAYGPRDVDYSERFLLSGIIYLHPLTEQKWTGTSQRSIDFLKALCGSENYSCISLTTSFWDQTTPAKGMEHERQLIDHPSKWGAILQKPGTRTHRHDCGYRSAIRIIESIIQKNTKYALRIQKELSQPDVTLLDTTVGRMAHRAWEADGESFQAQLDHTRDNLHNLRSSSLDHDITSMRTSLANREKAVASLTLNQPTLSQRWTARNTRDDELMNQQLEQCNQKIITLQRQLENQQHGAVNISIRNNDSASSIAESEVSAMDRQLKLERQKEKDLMARRMAKMTSKSMNAGIASTLFGAVSMGVALWPLALTACCVM
;
A
#
# COMPACT_ATOMS: atom_id res chain seq x y z
N MET A 1 5.47 -36.15 -3.07
CA MET A 1 4.50 -35.03 -3.04
C MET A 1 5.21 -33.82 -2.49
N ASN A 2 5.79 -33.02 -3.39
CA ASN A 2 6.47 -31.78 -3.03
C ASN A 2 5.40 -30.74 -2.71
N VAL A 3 5.29 -30.34 -1.45
CA VAL A 3 4.60 -29.09 -1.10
C VAL A 3 5.44 -27.98 -1.69
N GLN A 4 4.97 -27.42 -2.80
CA GLN A 4 5.63 -26.31 -3.47
C GLN A 4 5.65 -25.14 -2.49
N THR A 5 6.86 -24.79 -2.04
CA THR A 5 7.10 -23.68 -1.11
C THR A 5 6.53 -22.40 -1.72
N ARG A 6 5.58 -21.78 -1.03
CA ARG A 6 4.98 -20.50 -1.42
C ARG A 6 6.07 -19.45 -1.62
N ASP A 7 5.92 -18.62 -2.65
CA ASP A 7 6.88 -17.58 -2.98
C ASP A 7 7.12 -16.64 -1.77
N PRO A 8 8.33 -16.61 -1.19
CA PRO A 8 8.66 -15.75 -0.06
C PRO A 8 8.74 -14.26 -0.42
N SER A 9 8.47 -13.86 -1.66
CA SER A 9 8.56 -12.49 -2.15
C SER A 9 7.26 -11.67 -2.02
N LEU A 10 6.17 -12.22 -1.47
CA LEU A 10 4.89 -11.51 -1.37
C LEU A 10 4.96 -10.37 -0.34
N ARG A 11 4.94 -9.13 -0.83
CA ARG A 11 5.05 -7.89 -0.07
C ARG A 11 3.88 -7.69 0.92
N GLY A 12 4.17 -7.08 2.07
CA GLY A 12 3.14 -6.40 2.88
C GLY A 12 2.16 -7.32 3.60
N GLU A 13 2.47 -8.60 3.71
CA GLU A 13 1.59 -9.57 4.35
C GLU A 13 1.75 -9.52 5.88
N LEU A 14 0.69 -9.12 6.59
CA LEU A 14 0.56 -9.27 8.04
C LEU A 14 -0.30 -10.49 8.34
N SER A 15 0.20 -11.41 9.16
CA SER A 15 -0.53 -12.60 9.60
C SER A 15 -0.82 -12.59 11.09
N PHE A 16 -2.06 -12.91 11.49
CA PHE A 16 -2.45 -13.08 12.89
C PHE A 16 -3.62 -14.04 13.05
N GLU A 17 -3.86 -14.53 14.26
CA GLU A 17 -5.02 -15.37 14.59
C GLU A 17 -6.19 -14.53 15.11
N TYR A 18 -7.40 -14.80 14.60
CA TYR A 18 -8.61 -14.14 15.04
C TYR A 18 -9.82 -15.06 14.90
N GLY A 19 -10.59 -15.24 15.98
CA GLY A 19 -11.80 -16.06 15.96
C GLY A 19 -11.57 -17.50 15.50
N GLY A 20 -10.43 -18.10 15.87
CA GLY A 20 -10.02 -19.44 15.44
C GLY A 20 -9.61 -19.56 13.97
N LYS A 21 -9.45 -18.44 13.25
CA LYS A 21 -8.97 -18.40 11.86
C LYS A 21 -7.64 -17.67 11.76
N LYS A 22 -6.77 -18.14 10.86
CA LYS A 22 -5.57 -17.39 10.46
C LYS A 22 -5.95 -16.33 9.43
N VAL A 23 -5.65 -15.07 9.74
CA VAL A 23 -5.92 -13.91 8.89
C VAL A 23 -4.63 -13.44 8.26
N HIS A 24 -4.65 -13.27 6.95
CA HIS A 24 -3.56 -12.70 6.16
C HIS A 24 -4.06 -11.38 5.56
N LEU A 25 -3.44 -10.25 5.93
CA LEU A 25 -3.70 -8.94 5.35
C LEU A 25 -2.57 -8.60 4.40
N ILE A 26 -2.88 -8.35 3.14
CA ILE A 26 -1.88 -7.97 2.13
C ILE A 26 -2.00 -6.47 1.89
N ASP A 27 -0.95 -5.73 2.25
CA ASP A 27 -0.82 -4.32 1.92
C ASP A 27 -0.42 -4.14 0.45
N THR A 28 -1.20 -3.33 -0.27
CA THR A 28 -0.99 -3.08 -1.70
C THR A 28 -0.58 -1.63 -1.91
N PRO A 29 0.30 -1.32 -2.89
CA PRO A 29 0.58 0.05 -3.29
C PRO A 29 -0.71 0.80 -3.68
N GLY A 30 -0.77 2.09 -3.36
CA GLY A 30 -1.90 2.95 -3.71
C GLY A 30 -1.78 3.54 -5.11
N PHE A 31 -2.90 3.69 -5.82
CA PHE A 31 -2.95 4.34 -7.14
C PHE A 31 -2.64 5.85 -7.10
N ASN A 32 -2.66 6.48 -5.92
CA ASN A 32 -2.38 7.92 -5.73
C ASN A 32 -0.98 8.15 -5.12
N ASP A 33 -0.01 7.28 -5.42
CA ASP A 33 1.36 7.37 -4.92
C ASP A 33 2.18 8.36 -5.76
N SER A 34 2.75 9.40 -5.13
CA SER A 34 3.57 10.41 -5.80
C SER A 34 4.91 9.87 -6.33
N HIS A 35 5.35 8.71 -5.87
CA HIS A 35 6.61 8.10 -6.25
C HIS A 35 6.45 6.98 -7.28
N ARG A 36 5.21 6.62 -7.63
CA ARG A 36 4.92 5.48 -8.50
C ARG A 36 3.90 5.82 -9.57
N SER A 37 4.13 5.29 -10.77
CA SER A 37 3.14 5.42 -11.83
C SER A 37 1.94 4.50 -11.57
N GLU A 38 0.76 4.92 -12.03
CA GLU A 38 -0.46 4.09 -11.95
C GLU A 38 -0.28 2.74 -12.67
N SER A 39 0.53 2.70 -13.73
CA SER A 39 0.85 1.47 -14.44
C SER A 39 1.72 0.52 -13.63
N ASP A 40 2.71 1.04 -12.91
CA ASP A 40 3.51 0.23 -11.99
C ASP A 40 2.65 -0.38 -10.88
N VAL A 41 1.68 0.38 -10.33
CA VAL A 41 0.76 -0.09 -9.29
C VAL A 41 -0.17 -1.17 -9.84
N LEU A 42 -0.76 -0.95 -11.01
CA LEU A 42 -1.63 -1.94 -11.65
C LEU A 42 -0.88 -3.23 -11.99
N GLU A 43 0.33 -3.11 -12.56
CA GLU A 43 1.22 -4.23 -12.88
C GLU A 43 1.51 -5.07 -11.62
N GLU A 44 1.85 -4.40 -10.51
CA GLU A 44 2.16 -5.05 -9.24
C GLU A 44 0.97 -5.81 -8.65
N ILE A 45 -0.21 -5.19 -8.63
CA ILE A 45 -1.45 -5.82 -8.12
C ILE A 45 -1.81 -7.04 -8.98
N CYS A 46 -1.76 -6.92 -10.31
CA CYS A 46 -2.10 -8.01 -11.22
C CYS A 46 -1.12 -9.17 -11.12
N TYR A 47 0.18 -8.87 -11.06
CA TYR A 47 1.22 -9.87 -10.89
C TYR A 47 1.07 -10.61 -9.55
N TRP A 48 0.85 -9.88 -8.45
CA TRP A 48 0.66 -10.48 -7.13
C TRP A 48 -0.57 -11.39 -7.10
N LEU A 49 -1.72 -10.91 -7.59
CA LEU A 49 -2.98 -11.67 -7.60
C LEU A 49 -2.88 -12.97 -8.41
N SER A 50 -2.23 -12.91 -9.57
CA SER A 50 -2.05 -14.07 -10.46
C SER A 50 -1.04 -15.07 -9.90
N THR A 51 0.09 -14.59 -9.38
CA THR A 51 1.12 -15.43 -8.74
C THR A 51 0.57 -16.15 -7.52
N ALA A 52 -0.17 -15.44 -6.65
CA ALA A 52 -0.81 -16.04 -5.49
C ALA A 52 -1.81 -17.12 -5.90
N TYR A 53 -2.65 -16.86 -6.91
CA TYR A 53 -3.66 -17.81 -7.39
C TYR A 53 -3.07 -19.14 -7.87
N GLY A 54 -1.84 -19.10 -8.41
CA GLY A 54 -1.14 -20.28 -8.92
C GLY A 54 -1.52 -20.67 -10.35
N PRO A 55 -0.74 -21.59 -10.95
CA PRO A 55 -0.93 -22.01 -12.34
C PRO A 55 -2.23 -22.82 -12.53
N ARG A 56 -2.65 -22.96 -13.79
CA ARG A 56 -3.89 -23.66 -14.14
C ARG A 56 -3.92 -25.14 -13.80
N ASP A 57 -2.76 -25.77 -13.70
CA ASP A 57 -2.66 -27.22 -13.48
C ASP A 57 -2.74 -27.59 -12.00
N VAL A 58 -2.77 -26.60 -11.10
CA VAL A 58 -3.03 -26.79 -9.67
C VAL A 58 -4.54 -26.92 -9.44
N ASP A 59 -4.93 -27.88 -8.61
CA ASP A 59 -6.33 -28.10 -8.25
C ASP A 59 -6.92 -26.80 -7.68
N TYR A 60 -8.16 -26.50 -8.07
CA TYR A 60 -8.87 -25.30 -7.62
C TYR A 60 -8.94 -25.21 -6.09
N SER A 61 -9.03 -26.36 -5.41
CA SER A 61 -9.05 -26.46 -3.95
C SER A 61 -7.74 -26.01 -3.29
N GLU A 62 -6.62 -26.08 -4.01
CA GLU A 62 -5.27 -25.71 -3.53
C GLU A 62 -4.86 -24.28 -3.91
N ARG A 63 -5.68 -23.57 -4.70
CA ARG A 63 -5.39 -22.20 -5.14
C ARG A 63 -5.59 -21.18 -4.03
N PHE A 64 -4.78 -20.12 -4.07
CA PHE A 64 -4.99 -18.98 -3.20
C PHE A 64 -6.23 -18.20 -3.63
N LEU A 65 -7.30 -18.30 -2.84
CA LEU A 65 -8.53 -17.55 -3.03
C LEU A 65 -8.66 -16.45 -1.98
N LEU A 66 -9.07 -15.27 -2.42
CA LEU A 66 -9.31 -14.15 -1.51
C LEU A 66 -10.60 -14.36 -0.72
N SER A 67 -10.60 -13.92 0.54
CA SER A 67 -11.84 -13.87 1.34
C SER A 67 -12.55 -12.53 1.20
N GLY A 68 -11.82 -11.48 0.83
CA GLY A 68 -12.35 -10.14 0.58
C GLY A 68 -11.25 -9.15 0.23
N ILE A 69 -11.65 -7.97 -0.20
CA ILE A 69 -10.80 -6.81 -0.50
C ILE A 69 -11.32 -5.64 0.32
N ILE A 70 -10.43 -4.90 0.97
CA ILE A 70 -10.78 -3.68 1.69
C ILE A 70 -10.35 -2.50 0.81
N TYR A 71 -11.32 -1.74 0.31
CA TYR A 71 -11.04 -0.51 -0.43
C TYR A 71 -11.14 0.68 0.51
N LEU A 72 -10.03 1.34 0.78
CA LEU A 72 -9.94 2.49 1.68
C LEU A 72 -10.03 3.80 0.90
N HIS A 73 -10.94 4.69 1.31
CA HIS A 73 -11.03 6.04 0.77
C HIS A 73 -10.99 7.09 1.89
N PRO A 74 -10.02 8.02 1.86
CA PRO A 74 -9.90 9.04 2.90
C PRO A 74 -10.97 10.12 2.76
N LEU A 75 -11.68 10.45 3.85
CA LEU A 75 -12.68 11.52 3.81
C LEU A 75 -12.09 12.93 3.72
N THR A 76 -10.79 13.06 3.93
CA THR A 76 -10.04 14.30 3.71
C THR A 76 -9.91 14.65 2.23
N GLU A 77 -10.11 13.69 1.31
CA GLU A 77 -10.15 13.95 -0.13
C GLU A 77 -11.45 14.69 -0.47
N GLN A 78 -11.35 16.01 -0.65
CA GLN A 78 -12.50 16.89 -0.84
C GLN A 78 -13.18 16.71 -2.22
N LYS A 79 -12.46 16.15 -3.20
CA LYS A 79 -12.94 16.02 -4.57
C LYS A 79 -12.71 14.61 -5.05
N TRP A 80 -13.72 14.03 -5.66
CA TRP A 80 -13.56 12.79 -6.40
C TRP A 80 -12.68 13.05 -7.64
N THR A 81 -11.42 12.64 -7.58
CA THR A 81 -10.43 12.89 -8.64
C THR A 81 -10.50 11.87 -9.78
N GLY A 82 -9.87 12.19 -10.92
CA GLY A 82 -9.72 11.24 -12.02
C GLY A 82 -8.91 9.99 -11.65
N THR A 83 -7.96 10.11 -10.71
CA THR A 83 -7.22 8.97 -10.16
C THR A 83 -8.10 8.11 -9.24
N SER A 84 -8.95 8.72 -8.40
CA SER A 84 -9.93 7.99 -7.58
C SER A 84 -10.96 7.24 -8.44
N GLN A 85 -11.43 7.85 -9.53
CA GLN A 85 -12.28 7.19 -10.52
C GLN A 85 -11.57 6.01 -11.19
N ARG A 86 -10.36 6.20 -11.71
CA ARG A 86 -9.59 5.11 -12.36
C ARG A 86 -9.30 3.97 -11.40
N SER A 87 -8.93 4.27 -10.16
CA SER A 87 -8.68 3.29 -9.10
C SER A 87 -9.91 2.40 -8.85
N ILE A 88 -11.11 2.99 -8.69
CA ILE A 88 -12.33 2.19 -8.48
C ILE A 88 -12.72 1.39 -9.73
N ASP A 89 -12.49 1.93 -10.93
CA ASP A 89 -12.81 1.23 -12.17
C ASP A 89 -11.85 0.06 -12.42
N PHE A 90 -10.56 0.20 -12.09
CA PHE A 90 -9.62 -0.91 -12.10
C PHE A 90 -10.03 -1.97 -11.09
N LEU A 91 -10.40 -1.60 -9.86
CA LEU A 91 -10.89 -2.55 -8.86
C LEU A 91 -12.11 -3.34 -9.38
N LYS A 92 -13.08 -2.66 -9.99
CA LYS A 92 -14.26 -3.28 -10.61
C LYS A 92 -13.85 -4.28 -11.70
N ALA A 93 -12.94 -3.89 -12.59
CA ALA A 93 -12.44 -4.74 -13.67
C ALA A 93 -11.66 -5.96 -13.16
N LEU A 94 -10.78 -5.77 -12.17
CA LEU A 94 -10.00 -6.84 -11.52
C LEU A 94 -10.92 -7.89 -10.89
N CYS A 95 -11.94 -7.43 -10.17
CA CYS A 95 -12.88 -8.32 -9.48
C CYS A 95 -13.79 -9.06 -10.45
N GLY A 96 -14.35 -8.34 -11.43
CA GLY A 96 -15.54 -8.77 -12.17
C GLY A 96 -16.82 -8.54 -11.38
N SER A 97 -17.90 -8.13 -12.06
CA SER A 97 -19.19 -7.81 -11.44
C SER A 97 -19.84 -8.98 -10.69
N GLU A 98 -19.48 -10.22 -11.05
CA GLU A 98 -19.86 -11.43 -10.34
C GLU A 98 -19.33 -11.45 -8.90
N ASN A 99 -18.16 -10.84 -8.66
CA ASN A 99 -17.41 -10.92 -7.41
C ASN A 99 -17.49 -9.66 -6.54
N TYR A 100 -18.26 -8.62 -6.91
CA TYR A 100 -18.29 -7.36 -6.14
C TYR A 100 -18.57 -7.54 -4.64
N SER A 101 -19.27 -8.60 -4.23
CA SER A 101 -19.46 -8.96 -2.81
C SER A 101 -18.17 -9.21 -2.01
N CYS A 102 -17.04 -9.44 -2.69
CA CYS A 102 -15.71 -9.53 -2.07
C CYS A 102 -15.21 -8.17 -1.57
N ILE A 103 -15.72 -7.07 -2.13
CA ILE A 103 -15.28 -5.70 -1.83
C ILE A 103 -15.98 -5.20 -0.56
N SER A 104 -15.20 -4.73 0.39
CA SER A 104 -15.63 -4.01 1.59
C SER A 104 -15.17 -2.56 1.46
N LEU A 105 -16.11 -1.68 1.13
CA LEU A 105 -15.85 -0.26 0.89
C LEU A 105 -15.73 0.46 2.23
N THR A 106 -14.63 1.14 2.48
CA THR A 106 -14.30 1.65 3.80
C THR A 106 -13.84 3.10 3.73
N THR A 107 -14.52 4.00 4.46
CA THR A 107 -14.07 5.39 4.64
C THR A 107 -13.10 5.49 5.81
N SER A 108 -12.06 6.33 5.70
CA SER A 108 -11.06 6.57 6.76
C SER A 108 -10.86 8.07 7.06
N PHE A 109 -10.03 8.38 8.06
CA PHE A 109 -9.72 9.76 8.51
C PHE A 109 -10.94 10.54 9.02
N TRP A 110 -11.83 9.86 9.72
CA TRP A 110 -13.00 10.48 10.36
C TRP A 110 -12.64 11.50 11.45
N ASP A 111 -11.44 11.38 12.03
CA ASP A 111 -10.86 12.30 13.01
C ASP A 111 -10.39 13.62 12.40
N GLN A 112 -10.24 13.69 11.07
CA GLN A 112 -9.75 14.86 10.34
C GLN A 112 -10.86 15.64 9.61
N THR A 113 -12.12 15.27 9.82
CA THR A 113 -13.27 15.97 9.22
C THR A 113 -14.39 16.17 10.25
N THR A 114 -15.27 17.14 10.02
CA THR A 114 -16.43 17.30 10.88
C THR A 114 -17.45 16.20 10.57
N PRO A 115 -18.24 15.71 11.56
CA PRO A 115 -19.21 14.65 11.33
C PRO A 115 -20.18 14.95 10.18
N ALA A 116 -20.67 16.20 10.09
CA ALA A 116 -21.58 16.61 9.03
C ALA A 116 -20.95 16.53 7.62
N LYS A 117 -19.71 17.01 7.47
CA LYS A 117 -18.99 16.95 6.19
C LYS A 117 -18.65 15.49 5.82
N GLY A 118 -18.18 14.71 6.78
CA GLY A 118 -17.87 13.29 6.58
C GLY A 118 -19.09 12.49 6.14
N MET A 119 -20.26 12.71 6.75
CA MET A 119 -21.51 12.06 6.34
C MET A 119 -21.96 12.45 4.93
N GLU A 120 -21.87 13.74 4.57
CA GLU A 120 -22.23 14.19 3.23
C GLU A 120 -21.28 13.63 2.16
N HIS A 121 -19.96 13.62 2.43
CA HIS A 121 -18.99 12.99 1.52
C HIS A 121 -19.24 11.48 1.38
N GLU A 122 -19.46 10.77 2.48
CA GLU A 122 -19.78 9.33 2.45
C GLU A 122 -21.05 9.06 1.64
N ARG A 123 -22.10 9.87 1.83
CA ARG A 123 -23.34 9.77 1.05
C ARG A 123 -23.08 9.96 -0.43
N GLN A 124 -22.26 10.94 -0.81
CA GLN A 124 -21.89 11.14 -2.21
C GLN A 124 -21.13 9.95 -2.80
N LEU A 125 -20.29 9.25 -2.03
CA LEU A 125 -19.61 8.03 -2.49
C LEU A 125 -20.64 6.93 -2.76
N ILE A 126 -21.57 6.73 -1.82
CA ILE A 126 -22.59 5.67 -1.85
C ILE A 126 -23.60 5.87 -2.98
N ASP A 127 -24.15 7.07 -3.11
CA ASP A 127 -25.30 7.33 -3.98
C ASP A 127 -24.94 7.36 -5.47
N HIS A 128 -23.67 7.65 -5.81
CA HIS A 128 -23.27 7.83 -7.20
C HIS A 128 -22.82 6.51 -7.84
N PRO A 129 -23.46 6.07 -8.96
CA PRO A 129 -23.10 4.82 -9.64
C PRO A 129 -21.66 4.77 -10.17
N SER A 130 -21.12 5.91 -10.62
CA SER A 130 -19.72 6.01 -11.07
C SER A 130 -18.72 5.78 -9.93
N LYS A 131 -19.11 6.11 -8.69
CA LYS A 131 -18.33 5.91 -7.48
C LYS A 131 -18.59 4.51 -6.91
N TRP A 132 -19.19 4.40 -5.73
CA TRP A 132 -19.45 3.13 -5.04
C TRP A 132 -20.81 2.52 -5.36
N GLY A 133 -21.77 3.33 -5.84
CA GLY A 133 -23.16 2.88 -6.01
C GLY A 133 -23.30 1.62 -6.86
N ALA A 134 -22.55 1.49 -7.96
CA ALA A 134 -22.59 0.29 -8.80
C ALA A 134 -22.08 -0.98 -8.09
N ILE A 135 -21.13 -0.86 -7.17
CA ILE A 135 -20.65 -1.98 -6.35
C ILE A 135 -21.72 -2.35 -5.33
N LEU A 136 -22.32 -1.35 -4.69
CA LEU A 136 -23.30 -1.51 -3.61
C LEU A 136 -24.63 -2.14 -4.06
N GLN A 137 -24.94 -2.13 -5.35
CA GLN A 137 -26.07 -2.88 -5.90
C GLN A 137 -25.91 -4.41 -5.79
N LYS A 138 -24.68 -4.92 -5.61
CA LYS A 138 -24.43 -6.35 -5.46
C LYS A 138 -24.78 -6.82 -4.03
N PRO A 139 -25.65 -7.84 -3.86
CA PRO A 139 -25.94 -8.40 -2.55
C PRO A 139 -24.67 -8.87 -1.82
N GLY A 140 -24.60 -8.58 -0.51
CA GLY A 140 -23.46 -8.94 0.34
C GLY A 140 -22.30 -7.92 0.34
N THR A 141 -22.38 -6.86 -0.46
CA THR A 141 -21.50 -5.69 -0.32
C THR A 141 -21.91 -4.84 0.88
N ARG A 142 -20.93 -4.20 1.54
CA ARG A 142 -21.15 -3.36 2.72
C ARG A 142 -20.18 -2.19 2.72
N THR A 143 -20.62 -1.09 3.32
CA THR A 143 -19.76 0.04 3.68
C THR A 143 -19.32 -0.03 5.14
N HIS A 144 -18.14 0.49 5.43
CA HIS A 144 -17.56 0.55 6.76
C HIS A 144 -16.91 1.92 7.01
N ARG A 145 -16.77 2.28 8.28
CA ARG A 145 -16.04 3.47 8.74
C ARG A 145 -14.86 3.03 9.60
N HIS A 146 -13.65 3.41 9.20
CA HIS A 146 -12.42 3.16 9.94
C HIS A 146 -11.98 4.42 10.67
N ASP A 147 -11.86 4.33 11.99
CA ASP A 147 -11.49 5.41 12.90
C ASP A 147 -9.98 5.42 13.24
N CYS A 148 -9.17 4.78 12.38
CA CYS A 148 -7.74 4.54 12.63
C CYS A 148 -7.45 3.70 13.89
N GLY A 149 -8.48 3.13 14.51
CA GLY A 149 -8.41 2.32 15.72
C GLY A 149 -8.56 0.82 15.46
N TYR A 150 -8.01 0.03 16.39
CA TYR A 150 -8.07 -1.44 16.35
C TYR A 150 -9.50 -1.98 16.25
N ARG A 151 -10.45 -1.39 17.01
CA ARG A 151 -11.84 -1.86 17.05
C ARG A 151 -12.57 -1.73 15.72
N SER A 152 -12.38 -0.63 14.98
CA SER A 152 -12.99 -0.49 13.65
C SER A 152 -12.31 -1.41 12.63
N ALA A 153 -10.98 -1.55 12.69
CA ALA A 153 -10.25 -2.49 11.84
C ALA A 153 -10.74 -3.93 12.00
N ILE A 154 -10.85 -4.42 13.24
CA ILE A 154 -11.32 -5.78 13.52
C ILE A 154 -12.76 -5.98 13.06
N ARG A 155 -13.67 -5.02 13.26
CA ARG A 155 -15.06 -5.14 12.76
C ARG A 155 -15.14 -5.30 11.24
N ILE A 156 -14.25 -4.64 10.49
CA ILE A 156 -14.17 -4.81 9.03
C ILE A 156 -13.73 -6.24 8.71
N ILE A 157 -12.68 -6.72 9.37
CA ILE A 157 -12.14 -8.07 9.17
C ILE A 157 -13.17 -9.15 9.55
N GLU A 158 -13.87 -8.98 10.67
CA GLU A 158 -14.97 -9.84 11.10
C GLU A 158 -16.06 -9.95 10.04
N SER A 159 -16.45 -8.82 9.44
CA SER A 159 -17.49 -8.82 8.41
C SER A 159 -17.09 -9.63 7.17
N ILE A 160 -15.79 -9.68 6.85
CA ILE A 160 -15.24 -10.50 5.77
C ILE A 160 -15.22 -11.98 6.20
N ILE A 161 -14.75 -12.27 7.41
CA ILE A 161 -14.68 -13.63 7.98
C ILE A 161 -16.07 -14.28 8.03
N GLN A 162 -17.09 -13.53 8.45
CA GLN A 162 -18.47 -13.99 8.59
C GLN A 162 -19.12 -14.38 7.27
N LYS A 163 -18.70 -13.78 6.14
CA LYS A 163 -19.18 -14.20 4.81
C LYS A 163 -18.79 -15.65 4.51
N ASN A 164 -17.65 -16.10 5.02
CA ASN A 164 -17.09 -17.44 4.79
C ASN A 164 -17.04 -17.84 3.30
N THR A 165 -16.85 -16.86 2.42
CA THR A 165 -16.81 -17.05 0.96
C THR A 165 -15.38 -16.89 0.46
N LYS A 166 -15.03 -17.66 -0.56
CA LYS A 166 -13.76 -17.57 -1.28
C LYS A 166 -13.99 -17.09 -2.70
N TYR A 167 -13.16 -16.17 -3.17
CA TYR A 167 -13.32 -15.50 -4.44
C TYR A 167 -12.12 -15.74 -5.34
N ALA A 168 -12.39 -16.27 -6.53
CA ALA A 168 -11.47 -16.21 -7.67
C ALA A 168 -11.85 -14.99 -8.51
N LEU A 169 -11.01 -13.95 -8.45
CA LEU A 169 -11.23 -12.71 -9.19
C LEU A 169 -11.07 -12.92 -10.69
N ARG A 170 -11.66 -12.02 -11.49
CA ARG A 170 -11.55 -12.09 -12.95
C ARG A 170 -10.11 -12.06 -13.42
N ILE A 171 -9.30 -11.14 -12.89
CA ILE A 171 -7.88 -11.01 -13.27
C ILE A 171 -7.08 -12.29 -13.03
N GLN A 172 -7.37 -13.01 -11.93
CA GLN A 172 -6.71 -14.28 -11.61
C GLN A 172 -7.07 -15.35 -12.65
N LYS A 173 -8.33 -15.41 -13.08
CA LYS A 173 -8.80 -16.35 -14.11
C LYS A 173 -8.22 -16.02 -15.48
N GLU A 174 -8.18 -14.74 -15.85
CA GLU A 174 -7.62 -14.26 -17.12
C GLU A 174 -6.12 -14.55 -17.20
N LEU A 175 -5.31 -14.09 -16.24
CA LEU A 175 -3.85 -14.28 -16.25
C LEU A 175 -3.37 -15.70 -15.95
N SER A 176 -4.25 -16.59 -15.44
CA SER A 176 -3.89 -18.00 -15.29
C SER A 176 -3.78 -18.75 -16.63
N GLN A 177 -4.28 -18.17 -17.72
CA GLN A 177 -4.19 -18.77 -19.05
C GLN A 177 -2.76 -18.71 -19.60
N PRO A 178 -2.32 -19.74 -20.33
CA PRO A 178 -1.02 -19.70 -21.00
C PRO A 178 -0.98 -18.55 -22.00
N ASP A 179 0.18 -17.90 -22.10
CA ASP A 179 0.49 -16.84 -23.08
C ASP A 179 -0.39 -15.58 -23.01
N VAL A 180 -1.17 -15.41 -21.93
CA VAL A 180 -1.97 -14.20 -21.71
C VAL A 180 -1.13 -13.12 -21.02
N THR A 181 -0.98 -11.97 -21.67
CA THR A 181 -0.33 -10.77 -21.11
C THR A 181 -1.34 -9.92 -20.34
N LEU A 182 -0.86 -8.90 -19.63
CA LEU A 182 -1.76 -7.97 -18.96
C LEU A 182 -2.67 -7.24 -19.96
N LEU A 183 -2.19 -6.90 -21.16
CA LEU A 183 -2.97 -6.27 -22.22
C LEU A 183 -4.18 -7.11 -22.66
N ASP A 184 -4.08 -8.44 -22.60
CA ASP A 184 -5.14 -9.37 -22.99
C ASP A 184 -6.26 -9.51 -21.93
N THR A 185 -6.07 -8.92 -20.76
CA THR A 185 -7.05 -8.94 -19.67
C THR A 185 -8.10 -7.84 -19.81
N THR A 186 -9.22 -7.97 -19.09
CA THR A 186 -10.24 -6.91 -19.06
C THR A 186 -9.66 -5.59 -18.52
N VAL A 187 -8.86 -5.67 -17.44
CA VAL A 187 -8.27 -4.48 -16.82
C VAL A 187 -7.16 -3.86 -17.68
N GLY A 188 -6.35 -4.68 -18.36
CA GLY A 188 -5.27 -4.18 -19.21
C GLY A 188 -5.79 -3.50 -20.47
N ARG A 189 -6.83 -4.03 -21.14
CA ARG A 189 -7.49 -3.30 -22.23
C ARG A 189 -8.10 -1.98 -21.77
N MET A 190 -8.65 -1.94 -20.56
CA MET A 190 -9.20 -0.71 -19.99
C MET A 190 -8.09 0.32 -19.73
N ALA A 191 -6.96 -0.13 -19.14
CA ALA A 191 -5.78 0.69 -18.88
C ALA A 191 -5.15 1.21 -20.18
N HIS A 192 -5.02 0.36 -21.20
CA HIS A 192 -4.50 0.72 -22.52
C HIS A 192 -5.30 1.87 -23.14
N ARG A 193 -6.62 1.73 -23.23
CA ARG A 193 -7.49 2.78 -23.78
C ARG A 193 -7.38 4.09 -23.01
N ALA A 194 -7.33 4.02 -21.68
CA ALA A 194 -7.21 5.20 -20.84
C ALA A 194 -5.86 5.91 -21.06
N TRP A 195 -4.76 5.17 -21.05
CA TRP A 195 -3.42 5.75 -21.20
C TRP A 195 -3.10 6.19 -22.63
N GLU A 196 -3.65 5.54 -23.65
CA GLU A 196 -3.60 6.01 -25.04
C GLU A 196 -4.35 7.33 -25.20
N ALA A 197 -5.60 7.41 -24.74
CA ALA A 197 -6.38 8.64 -24.80
C ALA A 197 -5.70 9.79 -24.03
N ASP A 198 -5.12 9.49 -22.86
CA ASP A 198 -4.29 10.45 -22.13
C ASP A 198 -3.08 10.87 -22.99
N GLY A 199 -2.39 9.92 -23.64
CA GLY A 199 -1.26 10.19 -24.53
C GLY A 199 -1.62 11.11 -25.69
N GLU A 200 -2.71 10.82 -26.39
CA GLU A 200 -3.23 11.64 -27.50
C GLU A 200 -3.60 13.06 -27.04
N SER A 201 -4.30 13.18 -25.91
CA SER A 201 -4.65 14.48 -25.35
C SER A 201 -3.41 15.29 -24.96
N PHE A 202 -2.38 14.65 -24.40
CA PHE A 202 -1.14 15.32 -24.04
C PHE A 202 -0.33 15.72 -25.28
N GLN A 203 -0.31 14.88 -26.32
CA GLN A 203 0.37 15.19 -27.58
C GLN A 203 -0.29 16.40 -28.26
N ALA A 204 -1.61 16.46 -28.30
CA ALA A 204 -2.33 17.62 -28.84
C ALA A 204 -2.03 18.92 -28.07
N GLN A 205 -1.93 18.87 -26.74
CA GLN A 205 -1.53 20.02 -25.92
C GLN A 205 -0.09 20.47 -26.21
N LEU A 206 0.80 19.52 -26.46
CA LEU A 206 2.18 19.77 -26.84
C LEU A 206 2.28 20.47 -28.19
N ASP A 207 1.56 19.98 -29.18
CA ASP A 207 1.54 20.57 -30.52
C ASP A 207 0.94 21.98 -30.48
N HIS A 208 -0.17 22.16 -29.75
CA HIS A 208 -0.75 23.49 -29.52
C HIS A 208 0.23 24.45 -28.82
N THR A 209 0.95 23.99 -27.80
CA THR A 209 1.97 24.81 -27.12
C THR A 209 3.11 25.18 -28.06
N ARG A 210 3.52 24.23 -28.92
CA ARG A 210 4.57 24.41 -29.92
C ARG A 210 4.19 25.38 -31.04
N ASP A 211 2.94 25.38 -31.46
CA ASP A 211 2.47 26.31 -32.49
C ASP A 211 2.37 27.75 -31.95
N ASN A 212 1.92 27.90 -30.70
CA ASN A 212 1.89 29.19 -30.02
C ASN A 212 3.30 29.75 -29.71
N LEU A 213 4.30 28.86 -29.64
CA LEU A 213 5.70 29.20 -29.37
C LEU A 213 6.39 30.00 -30.47
N HIS A 214 5.85 30.02 -31.69
CA HIS A 214 6.41 30.80 -32.80
C HIS A 214 6.44 32.33 -32.53
N ASN A 215 5.76 32.80 -31.46
CA ASN A 215 5.61 34.23 -31.17
C ASN A 215 6.36 34.73 -29.90
N LEU A 216 6.87 33.85 -29.03
CA LEU A 216 7.47 34.24 -27.74
C LEU A 216 8.62 33.31 -27.33
N ARG A 217 9.86 33.79 -27.42
CA ARG A 217 11.05 33.03 -26.99
C ARG A 217 11.28 33.28 -25.50
N SER A 218 10.95 32.33 -24.62
CA SER A 218 11.25 32.42 -23.19
C SER A 218 11.69 31.06 -22.60
N SER A 219 12.62 31.11 -21.64
CA SER A 219 13.21 29.94 -20.99
C SER A 219 12.22 29.12 -20.14
N SER A 220 11.11 29.72 -19.71
CA SER A 220 10.03 29.00 -19.00
C SER A 220 9.37 27.95 -19.90
N LEU A 221 9.25 28.22 -21.21
CA LEU A 221 8.58 27.31 -22.12
C LEU A 221 9.44 26.09 -22.51
N ASP A 222 10.76 26.22 -22.53
CA ASP A 222 11.65 25.07 -22.76
C ASP A 222 11.51 24.03 -21.64
N HIS A 223 11.30 24.49 -20.40
CA HIS A 223 11.03 23.63 -19.26
C HIS A 223 9.68 22.91 -19.43
N ASP A 224 8.63 23.63 -19.84
CA ASP A 224 7.30 23.07 -20.05
C ASP A 224 7.30 22.01 -21.16
N ILE A 225 7.91 22.29 -22.31
CA ILE A 225 8.04 21.32 -23.40
C ILE A 225 8.78 20.06 -22.93
N THR A 226 9.87 20.23 -22.18
CA THR A 226 10.66 19.11 -21.66
C THR A 226 9.86 18.26 -20.68
N SER A 227 9.13 18.90 -19.77
CA SER A 227 8.21 18.24 -18.82
C SER A 227 7.11 17.47 -19.55
N MET A 228 6.50 18.07 -20.57
CA MET A 228 5.46 17.44 -21.38
C MET A 228 5.99 16.25 -22.19
N ARG A 229 7.17 16.37 -22.83
CA ARG A 229 7.81 15.24 -23.52
C ARG A 229 8.11 14.07 -22.58
N THR A 230 8.58 14.37 -21.37
CA THR A 230 8.81 13.36 -20.34
C THR A 230 7.51 12.66 -19.96
N SER A 231 6.41 13.42 -19.87
CA SER A 231 5.08 12.92 -19.55
C SER A 231 4.51 12.00 -20.63
N LEU A 232 4.80 12.26 -21.92
CA LEU A 232 4.47 11.35 -23.02
C LEU A 232 5.29 10.07 -22.98
N ALA A 233 6.61 10.19 -22.85
CA ALA A 233 7.50 9.01 -22.77
C ALA A 233 7.12 8.08 -21.60
N ASN A 234 6.66 8.64 -20.48
CA ASN A 234 6.16 7.86 -19.35
C ASN A 234 4.84 7.12 -19.68
N ARG A 235 3.96 7.71 -20.48
CA ARG A 235 2.70 7.07 -20.93
C ARG A 235 2.96 5.98 -21.96
N GLU A 236 3.86 6.21 -22.90
CA GLU A 236 4.29 5.17 -23.85
C GLU A 236 4.89 3.96 -23.11
N LYS A 237 5.71 4.21 -22.09
CA LYS A 237 6.23 3.15 -21.20
C LYS A 237 5.12 2.42 -20.44
N ALA A 238 4.09 3.13 -19.99
CA ALA A 238 2.94 2.54 -19.30
C ALA A 238 2.13 1.63 -20.22
N VAL A 239 1.89 2.05 -21.47
CA VAL A 239 1.22 1.21 -22.48
C VAL A 239 2.08 -0.01 -22.81
N ALA A 240 3.39 0.18 -23.02
CA ALA A 240 4.32 -0.89 -23.29
C ALA A 240 4.46 -1.89 -22.13
N SER A 241 4.24 -1.49 -20.88
CA SER A 241 4.32 -2.42 -19.74
C SER A 241 3.16 -3.44 -19.70
N LEU A 242 2.06 -3.17 -20.40
CA LEU A 242 0.91 -4.08 -20.46
C LEU A 242 1.21 -5.34 -21.29
N THR A 243 2.15 -5.29 -22.22
CA THR A 243 2.51 -6.42 -23.10
C THR A 243 3.62 -7.30 -22.51
N LEU A 244 4.10 -7.00 -21.32
CA LEU A 244 5.18 -7.75 -20.68
C LEU A 244 4.76 -9.17 -20.36
N ASN A 245 5.67 -10.10 -20.61
CA ASN A 245 5.51 -11.50 -20.25
C ASN A 245 5.76 -11.74 -18.75
N GLN A 246 5.30 -12.89 -18.26
CA GLN A 246 5.42 -13.29 -16.85
C GLN A 246 6.87 -13.24 -16.30
N PRO A 247 7.91 -13.74 -17.01
CA PRO A 247 9.28 -13.64 -16.52
C PRO A 247 9.75 -12.19 -16.28
N THR A 248 9.39 -11.27 -17.18
CA THR A 248 9.78 -9.86 -17.03
C THR A 248 9.05 -9.21 -15.86
N LEU A 249 7.76 -9.53 -15.67
CA LEU A 249 6.99 -9.08 -14.52
C LEU A 249 7.57 -9.59 -13.20
N SER A 250 7.98 -10.85 -13.15
CA SER A 250 8.67 -11.46 -11.99
C SER A 250 9.99 -10.76 -11.66
N GLN A 251 10.79 -10.44 -12.67
CA GLN A 251 12.04 -9.69 -12.48
C GLN A 251 11.78 -8.28 -11.96
N ARG A 252 10.81 -7.57 -12.54
CA ARG A 252 10.40 -6.22 -12.08
C ARG A 252 9.90 -6.26 -10.64
N TRP A 253 9.03 -7.21 -10.31
CA TRP A 253 8.53 -7.44 -8.96
C TRP A 253 9.69 -7.61 -7.96
N THR A 254 10.62 -8.51 -8.26
CA THR A 254 11.78 -8.79 -7.40
C THR A 254 12.64 -7.54 -7.22
N ALA A 255 12.95 -6.83 -8.31
CA ALA A 255 13.75 -5.61 -8.26
C ALA A 255 13.07 -4.48 -7.46
N ARG A 256 11.75 -4.31 -7.59
CA ARG A 256 10.97 -3.33 -6.80
C ARG A 256 10.98 -3.68 -5.32
N ASN A 257 10.74 -4.95 -4.98
CA ASN A 257 10.75 -5.40 -3.59
C ASN A 257 12.11 -5.23 -2.92
N THR A 258 13.20 -5.55 -3.64
CA THR A 258 14.56 -5.32 -3.14
C THR A 258 14.80 -3.83 -2.89
N ARG A 259 14.44 -2.95 -3.84
CA ARG A 259 14.59 -1.50 -3.67
C ARG A 259 13.78 -0.97 -2.50
N ASP A 260 12.55 -1.44 -2.31
CA ASP A 260 11.69 -1.01 -1.22
C ASP A 260 12.21 -1.48 0.15
N ASP A 261 12.82 -2.67 0.21
CA ASP A 261 13.49 -3.18 1.40
C ASP A 261 14.76 -2.36 1.71
N GLU A 262 15.55 -2.01 0.70
CA GLU A 262 16.71 -1.12 0.84
C GLU A 262 16.32 0.28 1.31
N LEU A 263 15.30 0.87 0.71
CA LEU A 263 14.79 2.19 1.09
C LEU A 263 14.27 2.19 2.54
N MET A 264 13.54 1.15 2.94
CA MET A 264 13.08 0.98 4.32
C MET A 264 14.26 0.90 5.30
N ASN A 265 15.32 0.17 4.94
CA ASN A 265 16.53 0.09 5.76
C ASN A 265 17.25 1.44 5.87
N GLN A 266 17.34 2.19 4.78
CA GLN A 266 17.90 3.54 4.78
C GLN A 266 17.08 4.49 5.67
N GLN A 267 15.75 4.41 5.61
CA GLN A 267 14.86 5.22 6.45
C GLN A 267 15.01 4.89 7.94
N LEU A 268 15.13 3.61 8.29
CA LEU A 268 15.40 3.17 9.66
C LEU A 268 16.74 3.71 10.16
N GLU A 269 17.80 3.61 9.36
CA GLU A 269 19.13 4.12 9.71
C GLU A 269 19.10 5.64 9.93
N GLN A 270 18.46 6.38 9.02
CA GLN A 270 18.28 7.83 9.18
C GLN A 270 17.48 8.18 10.45
N CYS A 271 16.45 7.40 10.78
CA CYS A 271 15.65 7.58 11.99
C CYS A 271 16.51 7.38 13.24
N ASN A 272 17.31 6.31 13.27
CA ASN A 272 18.21 5.99 14.38
C ASN A 272 19.27 7.08 14.58
N GLN A 273 19.90 7.54 13.50
CA GLN A 273 20.89 8.63 13.56
C GLN A 273 20.30 9.93 14.11
N LYS A 274 19.06 10.26 13.70
CA LYS A 274 18.36 11.43 14.24
C LYS A 274 18.02 11.27 15.73
N ILE A 275 17.54 10.10 16.14
CA ILE A 275 17.23 9.79 17.54
C ILE A 275 18.47 9.97 18.41
N ILE A 276 19.60 9.38 18.01
CA ILE A 276 20.89 9.51 18.72
C ILE A 276 21.31 10.99 18.82
N THR A 277 21.20 11.73 17.71
CA THR A 277 21.57 13.15 17.67
C THR A 277 20.70 13.99 18.61
N LEU A 278 19.39 13.80 18.57
CA LEU A 278 18.43 14.51 19.44
C LEU A 278 18.64 14.17 20.91
N GLN A 279 18.93 12.90 21.24
CA GLN A 279 19.24 12.47 22.61
C GLN A 279 20.49 13.19 23.13
N ARG A 280 21.57 13.21 22.35
CA ARG A 280 22.81 13.90 22.73
C ARG A 280 22.61 15.41 22.89
N GLN A 281 21.81 16.04 22.02
CA GLN A 281 21.47 17.46 22.16
C GLN A 281 20.66 17.72 23.43
N LEU A 282 19.71 16.84 23.77
CA LEU A 282 18.89 16.95 24.97
C LEU A 282 19.74 16.86 26.24
N GLU A 283 20.66 15.90 26.30
CA GLU A 283 21.61 15.76 27.40
C GLU A 283 22.48 17.01 27.56
N ASN A 284 23.04 17.53 26.46
CA ASN A 284 23.85 18.75 26.47
C ASN A 284 23.06 19.99 26.94
N GLN A 285 21.82 20.15 26.47
CA GLN A 285 20.98 21.27 26.88
C GLN A 285 20.52 21.16 28.33
N GLN A 286 20.23 19.96 28.84
CA GLN A 286 19.92 19.77 30.26
C GLN A 286 21.11 20.17 31.15
N HIS A 287 22.34 19.79 30.78
CA HIS A 287 23.54 20.20 31.50
C HIS A 287 23.77 21.72 31.42
N GLY A 288 23.49 22.34 30.25
CA GLY A 288 23.56 23.79 30.07
C GLY A 288 22.50 24.57 30.85
N ALA A 289 21.26 24.08 30.90
CA ALA A 289 20.14 24.69 31.61
C ALA A 289 20.37 24.70 33.13
N VAL A 290 20.95 23.62 33.70
CA VAL A 290 21.39 23.60 35.11
C VAL A 290 22.36 24.74 35.38
N ASN A 291 23.34 24.96 34.51
CA ASN A 291 24.30 26.07 34.66
C ASN A 291 23.67 27.47 34.52
N ILE A 292 22.62 27.62 33.71
CA ILE A 292 21.88 28.89 33.55
C ILE A 292 21.00 29.17 34.78
N SER A 293 20.35 28.14 35.33
CA SER A 293 19.53 28.26 36.54
C SER A 293 20.34 28.74 37.75
N ILE A 294 21.59 28.30 37.87
CA ILE A 294 22.52 28.74 38.92
C ILE A 294 22.85 30.24 38.81
N ARG A 295 22.72 30.84 37.62
CA ARG A 295 23.03 32.25 37.35
C ARG A 295 21.83 33.21 37.46
N ASN A 296 20.66 32.75 37.92
CA ASN A 296 19.43 33.55 38.12
C ASN A 296 19.06 34.46 36.92
N ASN A 297 19.00 33.90 35.71
CA ASN A 297 18.57 34.62 34.51
C ASN A 297 17.26 34.04 33.94
N ASP A 298 16.12 34.52 34.45
CA ASP A 298 14.78 33.96 34.19
C ASP A 298 14.39 33.94 32.71
N SER A 299 14.77 34.98 31.95
CA SER A 299 14.49 35.07 30.51
C SER A 299 15.23 33.98 29.72
N ALA A 300 16.46 33.66 30.09
CA ALA A 300 17.26 32.62 29.43
C ALA A 300 16.80 31.20 29.81
N SER A 301 16.26 31.00 31.03
CA SER A 301 15.69 29.72 31.47
C SER A 301 14.45 29.35 30.65
N SER A 302 13.53 30.31 30.47
CA SER A 302 12.27 30.05 29.74
C SER A 302 12.47 29.67 28.26
N ILE A 303 13.48 30.27 27.60
CA ILE A 303 13.83 29.94 26.20
C ILE A 303 14.42 28.52 26.12
N ALA A 304 15.34 28.19 27.02
CA ALA A 304 15.95 26.86 27.09
C ALA A 304 14.91 25.75 27.36
N GLU A 305 13.93 26.01 28.25
CA GLU A 305 12.84 25.07 28.52
C GLU A 305 11.93 24.84 27.30
N SER A 306 11.66 25.89 26.52
CA SER A 306 10.89 25.79 25.26
C SER A 306 11.63 24.96 24.21
N GLU A 307 12.94 25.17 24.04
CA GLU A 307 13.79 24.41 23.11
C GLU A 307 13.87 22.93 23.50
N VAL A 308 14.10 22.62 24.78
CA VAL A 308 14.09 21.25 25.31
C VAL A 308 12.74 20.57 25.06
N SER A 309 11.62 21.28 25.28
CA SER A 309 10.27 20.76 25.03
C SER A 309 10.00 20.49 23.54
N ALA A 310 10.47 21.36 22.64
CA ALA A 310 10.36 21.17 21.20
C ALA A 310 11.19 19.95 20.73
N MET A 311 12.42 19.82 21.22
CA MET A 311 13.28 18.68 20.94
C MET A 311 12.72 17.35 21.48
N ASP A 312 12.14 17.34 22.69
CA ASP A 312 11.49 16.15 23.25
C ASP A 312 10.27 15.71 22.42
N ARG A 313 9.47 16.67 21.91
CA ARG A 313 8.39 16.37 20.96
C ARG A 313 8.93 15.76 19.67
N GLN A 314 10.00 16.32 19.11
CA GLN A 314 10.63 15.79 17.90
C GLN A 314 11.18 14.37 18.12
N LEU A 315 11.82 14.11 19.27
CA LEU A 315 12.31 12.79 19.65
C LEU A 315 11.17 11.78 19.76
N LYS A 316 10.03 12.16 20.37
CA LYS A 316 8.83 11.31 20.43
C LYS A 316 8.30 10.98 19.04
N LEU A 317 8.27 11.95 18.13
CA LEU A 317 7.83 11.75 16.74
C LEU A 317 8.76 10.80 15.98
N GLU A 318 10.08 10.99 16.06
CA GLU A 318 11.03 10.09 15.39
C GLU A 318 10.99 8.67 16.01
N ARG A 319 10.83 8.52 17.32
CA ARG A 319 10.62 7.20 17.96
C ARG A 319 9.33 6.53 17.51
N GLN A 320 8.25 7.29 17.33
CA GLN A 320 7.01 6.74 16.81
C GLN A 320 7.20 6.27 15.37
N LYS A 321 7.86 7.09 14.54
CA LYS A 321 8.20 6.74 13.17
C LYS A 321 9.09 5.50 13.08
N GLU A 322 10.09 5.38 13.94
CA GLU A 322 10.95 4.19 14.05
C GLU A 322 10.11 2.94 14.35
N LYS A 323 9.22 3.00 15.36
CA LYS A 323 8.32 1.90 15.70
C LYS A 323 7.42 1.50 14.52
N ASP A 324 6.87 2.47 13.82
CA ASP A 324 6.01 2.23 12.66
C ASP A 324 6.79 1.57 11.50
N LEU A 325 8.01 2.05 11.22
CA LEU A 325 8.91 1.46 10.21
C LEU A 325 9.34 0.04 10.60
N MET A 326 9.68 -0.19 11.88
CA MET A 326 10.04 -1.50 12.40
C MET A 326 8.86 -2.48 12.34
N ALA A 327 7.65 -2.05 12.68
CA ALA A 327 6.45 -2.87 12.58
C ALA A 327 6.19 -3.30 11.12
N ARG A 328 6.31 -2.37 10.17
CA ARG A 328 6.23 -2.68 8.73
C ARG A 328 7.30 -3.68 8.29
N ARG A 329 8.53 -3.53 8.79
CA ARG A 329 9.64 -4.45 8.50
C ARG A 329 9.39 -5.85 9.10
N MET A 330 8.92 -5.93 10.35
CA MET A 330 8.60 -7.21 10.99
C MET A 330 7.46 -7.94 10.25
N ALA A 331 6.44 -7.23 9.79
CA ALA A 331 5.39 -7.80 8.95
C ALA A 331 5.98 -8.42 7.66
N LYS A 332 6.87 -7.70 6.97
CA LYS A 332 7.57 -8.24 5.79
C LYS A 332 8.44 -9.47 6.11
N MET A 333 9.17 -9.47 7.23
CA MET A 333 10.05 -10.58 7.60
C MET A 333 9.29 -11.83 8.07
N THR A 334 8.16 -11.66 8.75
CA THR A 334 7.31 -12.78 9.18
C THR A 334 6.68 -13.51 7.99
N SER A 335 6.29 -12.79 6.94
CA SER A 335 5.88 -13.41 5.66
C SER A 335 7.01 -14.22 5.02
N LYS A 336 8.24 -13.67 4.97
CA LYS A 336 9.44 -14.38 4.45
C LYS A 336 9.78 -15.63 5.27
N SER A 337 9.75 -15.57 6.61
CA SER A 337 10.18 -16.68 7.47
C SER A 337 9.16 -17.82 7.56
N MET A 338 7.86 -17.52 7.47
CA MET A 338 6.80 -18.54 7.45
C MET A 338 6.92 -19.50 6.25
N ASN A 339 7.46 -19.05 5.12
CA ASN A 339 7.70 -19.90 3.95
C ASN A 339 9.04 -20.67 4.03
N ALA A 340 10.04 -20.16 4.76
CA ALA A 340 11.26 -20.91 5.06
C ALA A 340 11.01 -22.08 6.03
N GLY A 341 10.07 -21.92 6.97
CA GLY A 341 9.71 -22.95 7.96
C GLY A 341 8.97 -24.18 7.41
N ILE A 342 8.51 -24.16 6.16
CA ILE A 342 7.94 -25.34 5.48
C ILE A 342 9.05 -26.12 4.72
N ALA A 343 10.22 -25.51 4.52
CA ALA A 343 11.37 -26.11 3.82
C ALA A 343 12.45 -26.72 4.74
N SER A 344 12.28 -26.69 6.06
CA SER A 344 13.26 -27.30 6.98
C SER A 344 12.62 -27.91 8.23
N THR A 345 11.97 -29.07 8.06
CA THR A 345 12.03 -30.08 9.12
C THR A 345 13.36 -30.81 8.95
N LEU A 346 14.37 -30.41 9.75
CA LEU A 346 15.35 -31.27 10.44
C LEU A 346 16.51 -30.42 11.00
N PHE A 347 16.87 -30.73 12.24
CA PHE A 347 17.97 -30.24 13.10
C PHE A 347 17.68 -29.08 14.08
N GLY A 348 17.48 -29.48 15.34
CA GLY A 348 18.51 -29.27 16.35
C GLY A 348 18.44 -27.99 17.17
N ALA A 349 18.06 -28.14 18.43
CA ALA A 349 18.17 -27.13 19.47
C ALA A 349 19.57 -26.50 19.57
N VAL A 350 19.65 -25.17 19.61
CA VAL A 350 20.57 -24.42 20.48
C VAL A 350 19.88 -23.14 20.95
N SER A 351 19.78 -23.01 22.27
CA SER A 351 19.34 -21.82 23.00
C SER A 351 20.38 -20.70 22.97
N MET A 352 19.92 -19.45 22.93
CA MET A 352 20.44 -18.26 23.66
C MET A 352 19.54 -17.10 23.20
N GLY A 353 18.78 -16.36 24.01
CA GLY A 353 18.82 -16.15 25.44
C GLY A 353 18.69 -14.65 25.71
N VAL A 354 17.47 -14.11 25.73
CA VAL A 354 17.09 -12.99 26.62
C VAL A 354 15.63 -13.21 27.03
N ALA A 355 15.43 -13.44 28.33
CA ALA A 355 14.16 -13.64 29.03
C ALA A 355 13.30 -12.35 29.03
N LEU A 356 11.97 -12.35 29.11
CA LEU A 356 11.12 -12.89 30.19
C LEU A 356 9.67 -13.21 29.72
N TRP A 357 9.10 -14.23 30.37
CA TRP A 357 7.87 -15.02 30.17
C TRP A 357 6.64 -14.50 30.97
N PRO A 358 5.48 -15.22 31.14
CA PRO A 358 4.93 -16.40 30.43
C PRO A 358 3.39 -16.34 30.13
N LEU A 359 2.93 -17.12 29.14
CA LEU A 359 1.94 -18.21 29.32
C LEU A 359 1.78 -19.02 28.01
N ALA A 360 2.10 -20.32 28.11
CA ALA A 360 1.62 -21.53 27.41
C ALA A 360 0.99 -21.41 26.00
N LEU A 361 1.22 -22.27 25.00
CA LEU A 361 1.77 -23.62 24.91
C LEU A 361 2.05 -23.88 23.40
N THR A 362 2.99 -24.77 23.12
CA THR A 362 3.57 -25.10 21.80
C THR A 362 2.69 -25.99 20.88
N ALA A 363 2.90 -25.80 19.57
CA ALA A 363 2.96 -26.77 18.46
C ALA A 363 1.70 -27.18 17.63
N CYS A 364 1.93 -27.07 16.31
CA CYS A 364 1.48 -27.89 15.16
C CYS A 364 0.18 -27.55 14.38
N CYS A 365 0.26 -27.83 13.07
CA CYS A 365 -0.69 -27.57 11.97
C CYS A 365 -2.11 -28.16 12.21
N VAL A 366 -3.17 -27.78 11.48
CA VAL A 366 -3.47 -28.18 10.08
C VAL A 366 -4.71 -27.41 9.53
N MET A 367 -4.64 -27.05 8.24
CA MET A 367 -5.68 -26.60 7.27
C MET A 367 -6.53 -25.34 7.53
#